data_AF-A0A5E4CWE0-F1
#
_entry.id   AF-A0A5E4CWE0-F1
#
_cell.length_a   1.000
_cell.length_b   1.000
_cell.length_c   1.000
_cell.angle_alpha   90.00
_cell.angle_beta   90.00
_cell.angle_gamma   90.00
#
_symmetry.space_group_name_H-M   'P 1'
#
loop_
_entity.id
_entity.type
_entity.pdbx_description
1 polymer ?
#
loop_
_entity_poly.entity_id
_entity_poly.type
_entity_poly.pdbx_seq_one_letter_code
_entity_poly.pdbx_strand_id
1 'polypeptide(L)'
;SLENISVGSVESSNGKGNFSPVELVNVLLKNTDSIELALSYAKTWSKYAKNIVSWVEKKLNLEMESTRNLVKLAEATRTNIALEEFMPLQSLFTSALLSDINNSHLLQQTNAALQANKFVQPLLGRIKKMEKQRKDMKELWKQEQNKVLKTETALKKAMLLCMQHQDEYEKAKSSMFRAEEEHQCSCGGLAKNPNKQLEKKRKLEEEALQK
;
A
#
# COMPACT_ATOMS: atom_id res chain seq x y z
N SER A 1 -10.19 -2.14 -48.74
CA SER A 1 -11.35 -2.26 -47.84
C SER A 1 -11.03 -3.29 -46.79
N LEU A 2 -10.78 -2.85 -45.55
CA LEU A 2 -10.58 -3.74 -44.41
C LEU A 2 -11.75 -3.47 -43.47
N GLU A 3 -12.58 -4.49 -43.33
CA GLU A 3 -13.82 -4.45 -42.56
C GLU A 3 -13.52 -4.27 -41.07
N ASN A 4 -14.26 -3.33 -40.48
CA ASN A 4 -14.35 -3.10 -39.05
C ASN A 4 -14.92 -4.34 -38.35
N ILE A 5 -14.11 -5.02 -37.56
CA ILE A 5 -14.61 -5.97 -36.55
C ILE A 5 -15.03 -5.14 -35.34
N SER A 6 -16.28 -4.71 -35.36
CA SER A 6 -17.01 -4.20 -34.21
C SER A 6 -17.25 -5.37 -33.25
N VAL A 7 -16.36 -5.54 -32.27
CA VAL A 7 -16.58 -6.46 -31.15
C VAL A 7 -17.68 -5.85 -30.29
N GLY A 8 -18.87 -6.44 -30.39
CA GLY A 8 -20.04 -6.07 -29.62
C GLY A 8 -19.72 -6.00 -28.13
N SER A 9 -20.03 -4.84 -27.56
CA SER A 9 -20.07 -4.61 -26.12
C SER A 9 -21.03 -5.62 -25.49
N VAL A 10 -20.49 -6.65 -24.87
CA VAL A 10 -21.23 -7.46 -23.90
C VAL A 10 -21.47 -6.55 -22.71
N GLU A 11 -22.65 -5.93 -22.68
CA GLU A 11 -23.22 -5.32 -21.49
C GLU A 11 -23.30 -6.40 -20.40
N SER A 12 -22.28 -6.43 -19.54
CA SER A 12 -22.41 -7.07 -18.24
C SER A 12 -23.34 -6.20 -17.41
N SER A 13 -24.61 -6.60 -17.39
CA SER A 13 -25.55 -6.34 -16.30
C SER A 13 -24.90 -6.76 -14.99
N ASN A 14 -24.27 -5.80 -14.33
CA ASN A 14 -24.09 -5.82 -12.89
C ASN A 14 -23.97 -4.36 -12.47
N GLY A 15 -24.98 -3.86 -11.74
CA GLY A 15 -24.96 -2.52 -11.16
C GLY A 15 -23.77 -2.39 -10.20
N LYS A 16 -22.62 -2.00 -10.74
CA LYS A 16 -21.42 -1.69 -9.99
C LYS A 16 -21.27 -0.18 -10.09
N GLY A 17 -21.66 0.49 -9.01
CA GLY A 17 -21.55 1.94 -8.89
C GLY A 17 -20.16 2.40 -9.31
N ASN A 18 -20.12 3.20 -10.38
CA ASN A 18 -18.94 3.98 -10.72
C ASN A 18 -18.82 5.08 -9.67
N PHE A 19 -18.30 4.73 -8.49
CA PHE A 19 -17.91 5.72 -7.50
C PHE A 19 -16.83 6.61 -8.11
N SER A 20 -17.01 7.92 -8.02
CA SER A 20 -15.91 8.85 -8.21
C SER A 20 -14.79 8.52 -7.20
N PRO A 21 -13.52 8.89 -7.49
CA PRO A 21 -12.41 8.66 -6.56
C PRO A 21 -12.69 9.19 -5.16
N VAL A 22 -13.40 10.33 -5.05
CA VAL A 22 -13.77 10.96 -3.78
C VAL A 22 -14.84 10.16 -3.05
N GLU A 23 -15.87 9.68 -3.75
CA GLU A 23 -16.91 8.85 -3.13
C GLU A 23 -16.35 7.51 -2.65
N LEU A 24 -15.45 6.89 -3.42
CA LEU A 24 -14.79 5.67 -3.02
C LEU A 24 -13.94 5.86 -1.75
N VAL A 25 -13.19 6.96 -1.68
CA VAL A 25 -12.43 7.31 -0.46
C VAL A 25 -13.37 7.53 0.72
N ASN A 26 -14.48 8.25 0.53
CA ASN A 26 -15.45 8.50 1.60
C ASN A 26 -16.14 7.22 2.10
N VAL A 27 -16.40 6.26 1.20
CA VAL A 27 -16.92 4.93 1.57
C VAL A 27 -15.87 4.12 2.32
N LEU A 28 -14.62 4.15 1.85
CA LEU A 28 -13.51 3.43 2.49
C LEU A 28 -13.21 4.00 3.88
N LEU A 29 -13.16 5.32 4.05
CA LEU A 29 -12.87 5.97 5.34
C LEU A 29 -13.86 5.62 6.47
N LYS A 30 -15.05 5.12 6.14
CA LYS A 30 -16.02 4.62 7.14
C LYS A 30 -15.61 3.29 7.77
N ASN A 31 -14.64 2.59 7.19
CA ASN A 31 -14.10 1.33 7.71
C ASN A 31 -12.76 1.59 8.41
N THR A 32 -12.60 1.02 9.61
CA THR A 32 -11.37 1.11 10.42
C THR A 32 -10.14 0.57 9.70
N ASP A 33 -10.32 -0.41 8.80
CA ASP A 33 -9.24 -1.17 8.17
C ASP A 33 -9.07 -0.83 6.69
N SER A 34 -9.59 0.32 6.25
CA SER A 34 -9.64 0.70 4.84
C SER A 34 -8.26 0.88 4.22
N ILE A 35 -7.30 1.37 4.98
CA ILE A 35 -5.91 1.54 4.55
C ILE A 35 -5.25 0.18 4.36
N GLU A 36 -5.43 -0.75 5.31
CA GLU A 36 -4.96 -2.13 5.24
C GLU A 36 -5.53 -2.85 4.02
N LEU A 37 -6.82 -2.67 3.75
CA LEU A 37 -7.50 -3.24 2.59
C LEU A 37 -6.91 -2.69 1.28
N ALA A 38 -6.73 -1.38 1.18
CA ALA A 38 -6.12 -0.75 0.00
C ALA A 38 -4.67 -1.22 -0.22
N LEU A 39 -3.87 -1.29 0.85
CA LEU A 39 -2.49 -1.81 0.81
C LEU A 39 -2.43 -3.29 0.42
N SER A 40 -3.39 -4.09 0.88
CA SER A 40 -3.54 -5.50 0.52
C SER A 40 -3.92 -5.66 -0.95
N TYR A 41 -4.90 -4.88 -1.42
CA TYR A 41 -5.30 -4.85 -2.83
C TYR A 41 -4.12 -4.49 -3.74
N ALA A 42 -3.38 -3.42 -3.42
CA ALA A 42 -2.20 -3.02 -4.19
C ALA A 42 -1.12 -4.11 -4.23
N LYS A 43 -0.95 -4.87 -3.14
CA LYS A 43 -0.03 -6.04 -3.09
C LYS A 43 -0.51 -7.15 -4.02
N THR A 44 -1.79 -7.47 -4.00
CA THR A 44 -2.41 -8.50 -4.86
C THR A 44 -2.33 -8.09 -6.33
N TRP A 45 -2.62 -6.84 -6.65
CA TRP A 45 -2.48 -6.28 -8.00
C TRP A 45 -1.04 -6.41 -8.50
N SER A 46 -0.05 -6.11 -7.66
CA SER A 46 1.37 -6.24 -8.01
C SER A 46 1.75 -7.70 -8.33
N LYS A 47 1.23 -8.67 -7.56
CA LYS A 47 1.42 -10.11 -7.83
C LYS A 47 0.76 -10.52 -9.16
N TYR A 48 -0.47 -10.08 -9.39
CA TYR A 48 -1.20 -10.33 -10.63
C TYR A 48 -0.44 -9.80 -11.86
N ALA A 49 0.00 -8.55 -11.81
CA ALA A 49 0.74 -7.93 -12.90
C ALA A 49 2.09 -8.64 -13.16
N LYS A 50 2.79 -9.09 -12.12
CA LYS A 50 4.01 -9.92 -12.26
C LYS A 50 3.75 -11.24 -12.97
N ASN A 51 2.62 -11.90 -12.67
CA ASN A 51 2.25 -13.13 -13.36
C ASN A 51 1.99 -12.90 -14.86
N ILE A 52 1.32 -11.79 -15.22
CA ILE A 52 1.13 -11.41 -16.62
C ILE A 52 2.48 -11.18 -17.31
N VAL A 53 3.37 -10.38 -16.71
CA VAL A 53 4.70 -10.12 -17.26
C VAL A 53 5.45 -11.43 -17.48
N SER A 54 5.46 -12.32 -16.48
CA SER A 54 6.14 -13.62 -16.60
C SER A 54 5.56 -14.48 -17.73
N TRP A 55 4.24 -14.50 -17.90
CA TRP A 55 3.63 -15.21 -19.01
C TRP A 55 4.02 -14.62 -20.37
N VAL A 56 3.99 -13.29 -20.52
CA VAL A 56 4.38 -12.62 -21.76
C VAL A 56 5.85 -12.88 -22.08
N GLU A 57 6.75 -12.80 -21.11
CA GLU A 57 8.17 -13.12 -21.30
C GLU A 57 8.38 -14.55 -21.80
N LYS A 58 7.68 -15.53 -21.20
CA LYS A 58 7.74 -16.93 -21.65
C LYS A 58 7.21 -17.09 -23.08
N LYS A 59 6.07 -16.44 -23.41
CA LYS A 59 5.51 -16.43 -24.76
C LYS A 59 6.51 -15.86 -25.77
N LEU A 60 7.07 -14.69 -25.49
CA LEU A 60 8.03 -14.02 -26.38
C LEU A 60 9.29 -14.87 -26.60
N ASN A 61 9.76 -15.57 -25.57
CA ASN A 61 10.90 -16.50 -25.68
C ASN A 61 10.59 -17.69 -26.60
N LEU A 62 9.40 -18.30 -26.44
CA LEU A 62 8.96 -19.40 -27.31
C LEU A 62 8.81 -18.96 -28.77
N GLU A 63 8.24 -17.79 -29.01
CA GLU A 63 8.10 -17.22 -30.35
C GLU A 63 9.46 -16.88 -30.98
N MET A 64 10.40 -16.37 -30.17
CA MET A 64 11.75 -16.07 -30.63
C MET A 64 12.51 -17.34 -31.02
N GLU A 65 12.32 -18.44 -30.28
CA GLU A 65 12.91 -19.73 -30.62
C GLU A 65 12.29 -20.33 -31.88
N SER A 66 10.95 -20.30 -31.98
CA SER A 66 10.22 -20.77 -33.17
C SER A 66 10.66 -20.04 -34.44
N THR A 67 10.72 -18.70 -34.41
CA THR A 67 11.16 -17.89 -35.55
C THR A 67 12.62 -18.14 -35.94
N ARG A 68 13.52 -18.36 -34.98
CA ARG A 68 14.92 -18.76 -35.29
C ARG A 68 14.98 -20.09 -36.03
N ASN A 69 14.18 -21.07 -35.59
CA ASN A 69 14.16 -22.39 -36.21
C ASN A 69 13.53 -22.34 -37.61
N LEU A 70 12.49 -21.51 -37.82
CA LEU A 70 11.93 -21.25 -39.14
C LEU A 70 12.95 -20.63 -40.11
N VAL A 71 13.69 -19.60 -39.68
CA VAL A 71 14.73 -18.98 -40.51
C VAL A 71 15.78 -20.02 -40.93
N LYS A 72 16.32 -20.79 -39.97
CA LYS A 72 17.31 -21.84 -40.26
C LYS A 72 16.79 -22.86 -41.26
N LEU A 73 15.56 -23.35 -41.07
CA LEU A 73 14.94 -24.33 -41.96
C LEU A 73 14.73 -23.75 -43.37
N ALA A 74 14.18 -22.53 -43.46
CA ALA A 74 13.92 -21.86 -44.73
C ALA A 74 15.22 -21.56 -45.50
N GLU A 75 16.27 -21.08 -44.81
CA GLU A 75 17.58 -20.83 -45.40
C GLU A 75 18.24 -22.11 -45.91
N ALA A 76 18.23 -23.18 -45.11
CA ALA A 76 18.78 -24.48 -45.52
C ALA A 76 18.06 -25.03 -46.76
N THR A 77 16.73 -24.97 -46.76
CA THR A 77 15.91 -25.45 -47.87
C THR A 77 16.12 -24.60 -49.12
N ARG A 78 16.18 -23.28 -48.98
CA ARG A 78 16.43 -22.34 -50.09
C ARG A 78 17.80 -22.59 -50.71
N THR A 79 18.80 -22.87 -49.89
CA THR A 79 20.16 -23.19 -50.36
C THR A 79 20.16 -24.50 -51.16
N ASN A 80 19.50 -25.55 -50.66
CA ASN A 80 19.41 -26.83 -51.36
C ASN A 80 18.68 -26.70 -52.70
N ILE A 81 17.53 -26.02 -52.73
CA ILE A 81 16.76 -25.81 -53.96
C ILE A 81 17.57 -25.00 -54.98
N ALA A 82 18.42 -24.06 -54.54
CA ALA A 82 19.25 -23.25 -55.42
C ALA A 82 20.38 -24.03 -56.10
N LEU A 83 20.75 -25.22 -55.60
CA LEU A 83 21.77 -26.08 -56.22
C LEU A 83 21.22 -26.88 -57.40
N GLU A 84 19.90 -27.10 -57.46
CA GLU A 84 19.27 -27.91 -58.49
C GLU A 84 18.97 -27.07 -59.74
N GLU A 85 19.54 -27.45 -60.89
CA GLU A 85 19.34 -26.75 -62.16
C GLU A 85 18.08 -27.23 -62.90
N PHE A 86 17.47 -26.34 -63.70
CA PHE A 86 16.30 -26.63 -64.55
C PHE A 86 15.05 -27.16 -63.82
N MET A 87 14.93 -26.89 -62.51
CA MET A 87 13.79 -27.35 -61.72
C MET A 87 12.53 -26.51 -61.96
N PRO A 88 11.35 -27.15 -62.13
CA PRO A 88 10.09 -26.42 -62.27
C PRO A 88 9.75 -25.66 -60.98
N LEU A 89 9.18 -24.46 -61.12
CA LEU A 89 8.70 -23.61 -60.02
C LEU A 89 9.77 -23.18 -59.00
N GLN A 90 11.06 -23.36 -59.30
CA GLN A 90 12.17 -23.03 -58.39
C GLN A 90 12.12 -21.57 -57.88
N SER A 91 11.83 -20.62 -58.76
CA SER A 91 11.72 -19.20 -58.42
C SER A 91 10.55 -18.92 -57.47
N LEU A 92 9.42 -19.61 -57.65
CA LEU A 92 8.25 -19.50 -56.80
C LEU A 92 8.56 -19.98 -55.38
N PHE A 93 9.13 -21.18 -55.23
CA PHE A 93 9.52 -21.72 -53.94
C PHE A 93 10.61 -20.88 -53.27
N THR A 94 11.59 -20.41 -54.02
CA THR A 94 12.65 -19.51 -53.51
C THR A 94 12.05 -18.22 -52.96
N SER A 95 11.09 -17.61 -53.67
CA SER A 95 10.40 -16.41 -53.22
C SER A 95 9.56 -16.66 -51.96
N ALA A 96 8.87 -17.79 -51.87
CA ALA A 96 8.09 -18.17 -50.69
C ALA A 96 9.00 -18.33 -49.45
N LEU A 97 10.12 -19.05 -49.58
CA LEU A 97 11.10 -19.22 -48.51
C LEU A 97 11.73 -17.89 -48.08
N LEU A 98 12.02 -17.00 -49.02
CA LEU A 98 12.52 -15.65 -48.70
C LEU A 98 11.48 -14.82 -47.95
N SER A 99 10.20 -14.93 -48.30
CA SER A 99 9.11 -14.30 -47.55
C SER A 99 9.05 -14.81 -46.11
N ASP A 100 9.18 -16.12 -45.88
CA ASP A 100 9.18 -16.69 -44.52
C ASP A 100 10.36 -16.20 -43.66
N ILE A 101 11.55 -16.08 -44.26
CA ILE A 101 12.73 -15.51 -43.60
C ILE A 101 12.47 -14.05 -43.21
N ASN A 102 12.00 -13.22 -44.15
CA ASN A 102 11.72 -11.81 -43.90
C ASN A 102 10.64 -11.61 -42.82
N ASN A 103 9.55 -12.39 -42.88
CA ASN A 103 8.49 -12.36 -41.88
C ASN A 103 9.01 -12.77 -40.50
N SER A 104 9.85 -13.80 -40.43
CA SER A 104 10.46 -14.25 -39.18
C SER A 104 11.37 -13.17 -38.58
N HIS A 105 12.14 -12.45 -39.39
CA HIS A 105 12.95 -11.33 -38.91
C HIS A 105 12.11 -10.16 -38.40
N LEU A 106 11.01 -9.82 -39.09
CA LEU A 106 10.08 -8.79 -38.64
C LEU A 106 9.45 -9.15 -37.27
N LEU A 107 9.07 -10.43 -37.09
CA LEU A 107 8.57 -10.93 -35.82
C LEU A 107 9.64 -10.86 -34.72
N GLN A 108 10.89 -11.22 -35.02
CA GLN A 108 12.01 -11.10 -34.07
C GLN A 108 12.22 -9.64 -33.62
N GLN A 109 12.19 -8.68 -34.55
CA GLN A 109 12.30 -7.26 -34.25
C GLN A 109 11.11 -6.78 -33.38
N THR A 110 9.90 -7.23 -33.71
CA THR A 110 8.69 -6.91 -32.94
C THR A 110 8.78 -7.46 -31.52
N ASN A 111 9.21 -8.70 -31.35
CA ASN A 111 9.42 -9.33 -30.04
C ASN A 111 10.49 -8.59 -29.22
N ALA A 112 11.59 -8.17 -29.86
CA ALA A 112 12.62 -7.37 -29.19
C ALA A 112 12.05 -6.02 -28.70
N ALA A 113 11.21 -5.35 -29.49
CA ALA A 113 10.56 -4.11 -29.09
C ALA A 113 9.57 -4.33 -27.93
N LEU A 114 8.75 -5.39 -27.97
CA LEU A 114 7.84 -5.79 -26.90
C LEU A 114 8.60 -6.05 -25.59
N GLN A 115 9.74 -6.73 -25.67
CA GLN A 115 10.60 -7.00 -24.53
C GLN A 115 11.21 -5.70 -23.98
N ALA A 116 11.81 -4.86 -24.83
CA ALA A 116 12.67 -3.76 -24.39
C ALA A 116 11.93 -2.47 -24.02
N ASN A 117 10.94 -2.04 -24.81
CA ASN A 117 10.39 -0.68 -24.65
C ASN A 117 8.90 -0.51 -24.96
N LYS A 118 8.20 -1.55 -25.43
CA LYS A 118 6.74 -1.47 -25.71
C LYS A 118 5.87 -2.12 -24.64
N PHE A 119 6.35 -3.14 -23.93
CA PHE A 119 5.51 -3.84 -22.95
C PHE A 119 6.24 -4.29 -21.69
N VAL A 120 7.18 -5.24 -21.78
CA VAL A 120 7.74 -5.95 -20.62
C VAL A 120 8.47 -5.01 -19.67
N GLN A 121 9.53 -4.33 -20.13
CA GLN A 121 10.27 -3.38 -19.28
C GLN A 121 9.40 -2.20 -18.78
N PRO A 122 8.57 -1.54 -19.62
CA PRO A 122 7.68 -0.48 -19.14
C PRO A 122 6.73 -0.93 -18.02
N LEU A 123 6.08 -2.09 -18.18
CA LEU A 123 5.14 -2.60 -17.17
C LEU A 123 5.87 -3.01 -15.90
N LEU A 124 7.03 -3.67 -16.01
CA LEU A 124 7.87 -4.02 -14.87
C LEU A 124 8.33 -2.76 -14.09
N GLY A 125 8.72 -1.71 -14.80
CA GLY A 125 9.06 -0.41 -14.19
C GLY A 125 7.88 0.20 -13.43
N ARG A 126 6.67 0.16 -14.00
CA ARG A 126 5.46 0.64 -13.33
C ARG A 126 5.11 -0.18 -12.09
N ILE A 127 5.21 -1.50 -12.16
CA ILE A 127 5.03 -2.41 -11.01
C ILE A 127 6.00 -2.03 -9.88
N LYS A 128 7.30 -1.88 -10.18
CA LYS A 128 8.32 -1.48 -9.19
C LYS A 128 7.99 -0.14 -8.52
N LYS A 129 7.57 0.86 -9.29
CA LYS A 129 7.17 2.17 -8.77
C LYS A 129 6.00 2.06 -7.79
N MET A 130 4.95 1.32 -8.16
CA MET A 130 3.78 1.13 -7.29
C MET A 130 4.12 0.31 -6.04
N GLU A 131 4.97 -0.71 -6.16
CA GLU A 131 5.43 -1.49 -5.00
C GLU A 131 6.22 -0.63 -4.01
N LYS A 132 7.04 0.31 -4.51
CA LYS A 132 7.73 1.29 -3.68
C LYS A 132 6.72 2.20 -2.96
N GLN A 133 5.83 2.84 -3.70
CA GLN A 133 4.79 3.71 -3.13
C GLN A 133 3.94 3.00 -2.07
N ARG A 134 3.57 1.75 -2.32
CA ARG A 134 2.83 0.93 -1.36
C ARG A 134 3.63 0.66 -0.08
N LYS A 135 4.94 0.42 -0.18
CA LYS A 135 5.82 0.22 1.00
C LYS A 135 5.97 1.52 1.79
N ASP A 136 6.19 2.63 1.10
CA ASP A 136 6.32 3.96 1.73
C ASP A 136 5.03 4.33 2.46
N MET A 137 3.87 4.12 1.84
CA MET A 137 2.56 4.35 2.46
C MET A 137 2.31 3.44 3.67
N LYS A 138 2.73 2.17 3.61
CA LYS A 138 2.62 1.24 4.74
C LYS A 138 3.46 1.70 5.93
N GLU A 139 4.66 2.22 5.67
CA GLU A 139 5.54 2.73 6.74
C GLU A 139 4.97 4.01 7.36
N LEU A 140 4.50 4.96 6.54
CA LEU A 140 3.82 6.16 7.03
C LEU A 140 2.61 5.82 7.90
N TRP A 141 1.78 4.88 7.44
CA TRP A 141 0.62 4.43 8.19
C TRP A 141 1.00 3.85 9.56
N LYS A 142 2.04 3.00 9.61
CA LYS A 142 2.56 2.46 10.87
C LYS A 142 3.09 3.56 11.80
N GLN A 143 3.74 4.58 11.26
CA GLN A 143 4.23 5.71 12.04
C GLN A 143 3.07 6.51 12.65
N GLU A 144 2.01 6.78 11.90
CA GLU A 144 0.82 7.48 12.42
C GLU A 144 0.08 6.65 13.49
N GLN A 145 -0.09 5.34 13.28
CA GLN A 145 -0.65 4.46 14.32
C GLN A 145 0.16 4.53 15.62
N ASN A 146 1.49 4.50 15.54
CA ASN A 146 2.35 4.61 16.70
C ASN A 146 2.25 5.97 17.40
N LYS A 147 2.06 7.07 16.65
CA LYS A 147 1.86 8.40 17.23
C LYS A 147 0.54 8.47 18.01
N VAL A 148 -0.55 7.98 17.41
CA VAL A 148 -1.86 7.92 18.06
C VAL A 148 -1.81 7.09 19.34
N LEU A 149 -1.19 5.91 19.29
CA LEU A 149 -1.04 5.05 20.47
C LEU A 149 -0.25 5.73 21.60
N LYS A 150 0.82 6.45 21.26
CA LYS A 150 1.62 7.21 22.24
C LYS A 150 0.81 8.31 22.89
N THR A 151 0.06 9.10 22.10
CA THR A 151 -0.78 10.18 22.62
C THR A 151 -1.92 9.65 23.47
N GLU A 152 -2.56 8.55 23.07
CA GLU A 152 -3.61 7.90 23.84
C GLU A 152 -3.07 7.37 25.18
N THR A 153 -1.89 6.77 25.18
CA THR A 153 -1.23 6.29 26.40
C THR A 153 -0.86 7.46 27.32
N ALA A 154 -0.37 8.57 26.78
CA ALA A 154 -0.06 9.77 27.56
C ALA A 154 -1.32 10.39 28.17
N LEU A 155 -2.42 10.48 27.41
CA LEU A 155 -3.71 10.96 27.89
C LEU A 155 -4.23 10.09 29.04
N LYS A 156 -4.22 8.76 28.90
CA LYS A 156 -4.64 7.83 29.96
C LYS A 156 -3.83 8.02 31.24
N LYS A 157 -2.51 8.24 31.13
CA LYS A 157 -1.65 8.54 32.28
C LYS A 157 -1.98 9.88 32.93
N ALA A 158 -2.18 10.93 32.13
CA ALA A 158 -2.55 12.26 32.64
C ALA A 158 -3.89 12.22 33.37
N MET A 159 -4.91 11.55 32.81
CA MET A 159 -6.20 11.36 33.46
C MET A 159 -6.07 10.65 34.81
N LEU A 160 -5.27 9.58 34.87
CA LEU A 160 -5.02 8.86 36.12
C LEU A 160 -4.32 9.76 37.17
N LEU A 161 -3.35 10.57 36.75
CA LEU A 161 -2.68 11.52 37.63
C LEU A 161 -3.64 12.61 38.14
N CYS A 162 -4.49 13.17 37.28
CA CYS A 162 -5.51 14.13 37.71
C CYS A 162 -6.48 13.53 38.74
N MET A 163 -6.91 12.27 38.54
CA MET A 163 -7.74 11.58 39.52
C MET A 163 -7.00 11.39 40.86
N GLN A 164 -5.72 11.02 40.83
CA GLN A 164 -4.91 10.88 42.03
C GLN A 164 -4.76 12.22 42.78
N HIS A 165 -4.50 13.32 42.06
CA HIS A 165 -4.40 14.64 42.67
C HIS A 165 -5.74 15.11 43.26
N GLN A 166 -6.86 14.82 42.61
CA GLN A 166 -8.18 15.10 43.18
C GLN A 166 -8.40 14.32 44.48
N ASP A 167 -8.06 13.02 44.51
CA ASP A 167 -8.18 12.19 45.71
C ASP A 167 -7.28 12.69 46.85
N GLU A 168 -6.05 13.13 46.53
CA GLU A 168 -5.11 13.73 47.48
C GLU A 168 -5.64 15.05 48.05
N TYR A 169 -6.21 15.91 47.19
CA TYR A 169 -6.82 17.17 47.59
C TYR A 169 -8.02 16.95 48.52
N GLU A 170 -8.96 16.06 48.18
CA GLU A 170 -10.11 15.77 49.03
C GLU A 170 -9.69 15.20 50.40
N LYS A 171 -8.64 14.37 50.44
CA LYS A 171 -8.05 13.90 51.71
C LYS A 171 -7.43 15.04 52.52
N ALA A 172 -6.68 15.94 51.89
CA ALA A 172 -6.07 17.09 52.55
C ALA A 172 -7.14 18.03 53.14
N LYS A 173 -8.15 18.37 52.34
CA LYS A 173 -9.30 19.18 52.73
C LYS A 173 -10.05 18.57 53.91
N SER A 174 -10.35 17.27 53.86
CA SER A 174 -10.99 16.54 54.96
C SER A 174 -10.14 16.56 56.25
N SER A 175 -8.80 16.50 56.14
CA SER A 175 -7.89 16.60 57.28
C SER A 175 -7.80 18.01 57.87
N MET A 176 -7.92 19.05 57.04
CA MET A 176 -8.02 20.43 57.52
C MET A 176 -9.32 20.62 58.30
N PHE A 177 -10.46 20.26 57.71
CA PHE A 177 -11.78 20.40 58.34
C PHE A 177 -11.84 19.74 59.72
N ARG A 178 -11.33 18.50 59.84
CA ARG A 178 -11.20 17.82 61.14
C ARG A 178 -10.33 18.56 62.15
N ALA A 179 -9.22 19.17 61.71
CA ALA A 179 -8.34 19.91 62.61
C ALA A 179 -9.00 21.22 63.09
N GLU A 180 -9.84 21.84 62.27
CA GLU A 180 -10.66 22.99 62.64
C GLU A 180 -11.74 22.60 63.67
N GLU A 181 -12.43 21.47 63.48
CA GLU A 181 -13.38 20.91 64.48
C GLU A 181 -12.69 20.57 65.80
N GLU A 182 -11.54 19.90 65.77
CA GLU A 182 -10.75 19.56 66.97
C GLU A 182 -10.26 20.83 67.70
N HIS A 183 -9.95 21.92 66.98
CA HIS A 183 -9.60 23.23 67.55
C HIS A 183 -10.82 23.93 68.18
N GLN A 184 -12.01 23.84 67.57
CA GLN A 184 -13.24 24.42 68.13
C GLN A 184 -13.71 23.66 69.38
N CYS A 185 -13.59 22.33 69.41
CA CYS A 185 -13.91 21.50 70.57
C CYS A 185 -12.87 21.61 71.71
N SER A 186 -11.62 21.98 71.43
CA SER A 186 -10.54 22.13 72.44
C SER A 186 -10.48 23.50 73.12
N CYS A 187 -11.52 24.34 73.02
CA CYS A 187 -11.62 25.62 73.73
C CYS A 187 -11.77 25.48 75.28
N GLY A 188 -11.33 24.35 75.84
CA GLY A 188 -11.38 24.02 77.27
C GLY A 188 -10.04 23.61 77.91
N GLY A 189 -8.89 23.63 77.23
CA GLY A 189 -7.63 23.22 77.89
C GLY A 189 -6.33 23.60 77.20
N LEU A 190 -5.35 24.05 78.02
CA LEU A 190 -3.99 24.45 77.64
C LEU A 190 -3.30 23.45 76.70
N ALA A 191 -3.16 23.79 75.42
CA ALA A 191 -2.19 23.17 74.52
C ALA A 191 -1.39 24.24 73.77
N LYS A 192 -0.06 24.04 73.69
CA LYS A 192 0.88 24.98 73.08
C LYS A 192 0.64 25.12 71.57
N ASN A 193 0.19 26.31 71.20
CA ASN A 193 0.18 26.90 69.85
C ASN A 193 -0.49 26.09 68.71
N PRO A 194 -1.80 25.78 68.84
CA PRO A 194 -2.58 25.05 67.83
C PRO A 194 -2.68 25.79 66.48
N ASN A 195 -2.53 27.12 66.50
CA ASN A 195 -2.60 27.97 65.32
C ASN A 195 -1.47 27.69 64.30
N LYS A 196 -0.26 27.35 64.77
CA LYS A 196 0.88 26.97 63.90
C LYS A 196 0.68 25.65 63.16
N GLN A 197 -0.07 24.71 63.74
CA GLN A 197 -0.34 23.42 63.11
C GLN A 197 -1.45 23.55 62.05
N LEU A 198 -2.45 24.38 62.34
CA LEU A 198 -3.54 24.75 61.43
C LEU A 198 -2.99 25.47 60.18
N GLU A 199 -2.11 26.44 60.39
CA GLU A 199 -1.49 27.24 59.32
C GLU A 199 -0.56 26.39 58.43
N LYS A 200 0.15 25.40 58.99
CA LYS A 200 0.91 24.40 58.21
C LYS A 200 0.01 23.51 57.37
N LYS A 201 -1.17 23.11 57.87
CA LYS A 201 -2.12 22.30 57.10
C LYS A 201 -2.80 23.09 55.99
N ARG A 202 -3.15 24.37 56.23
CA ARG A 202 -3.68 25.28 55.20
C ARG A 202 -2.71 25.47 54.03
N LYS A 203 -1.42 25.61 54.34
CA LYS A 203 -0.37 25.72 53.31
C LYS A 203 -0.23 24.43 52.49
N LEU A 204 -0.38 23.26 53.10
CA LEU A 204 -0.36 21.98 52.38
C LEU A 204 -1.59 21.77 51.49
N GLU A 205 -2.76 22.29 51.89
CA GLU A 205 -3.96 22.31 51.05
C GLU A 205 -3.79 23.26 49.85
N GLU A 206 -3.26 24.46 50.07
CA GLU A 206 -2.96 25.42 48.99
C GLU A 206 -1.90 24.87 48.00
N GLU A 207 -0.87 24.19 48.51
CA GLU A 207 0.15 23.52 47.67
C GLU A 207 -0.41 22.30 46.91
N ALA A 208 -1.42 21.61 47.46
CA ALA A 208 -2.11 20.52 46.76
C ALA A 208 -3.11 21.03 45.71
N LEU A 209 -3.73 22.19 45.93
CA LEU A 209 -4.64 22.85 44.99
C LEU A 209 -3.92 23.40 43.74
N GLN A 210 -2.63 23.68 43.85
CA GLN A 210 -1.79 24.22 42.77
C GLN A 210 -1.14 23.15 41.87
N LYS A 211 -1.40 21.86 42.13
CA LYS A 211 -0.91 20.72 41.35
C LYS A 211 -1.99 20.16 40.42
#